data_AF-A0A7V1GDC1-F1
#
_entry.id   AF-A0A7V1GDC1-F1
#
_cell.length_a   1.000
_cell.length_b   1.000
_cell.length_c   1.000
_cell.angle_alpha   90.00
_cell.angle_beta   90.00
_cell.angle_gamma   90.00
#
_symmetry.space_group_name_H-M   'P 1'
#
loop_
_entity.id
_entity.type
_entity.pdbx_description
1 polymer ?
#
loop_
_entity_poly.entity_id
_entity_poly.type
_entity_poly.pdbx_seq_one_letter_code
_entity_poly.pdbx_strand_id
1 'polypeptide(L)'
;MNELLAIFIFFFAVIDPIGTVPVFIAVTRGHDEKFKRKVIFKAVAVSALVLLFFVVAGELLLNAINIPLSAFQIAGGIVLLLFALSMIFGESKPESEIKSLPNSTETAIFPLAIPSIASPGAMLGAVLMTRNTEYTWVEQLITSSMMIAVLGVVLVLLLLATHVHKLIGDSGASIISRIMGLILSSVAVTNILGGIAHYFGLAVAPL
;
A
#
# COMPACT_ATOMS: atom_id res chain seq x y z
N MET A 1 8.21 16.98 -20.96
CA MET A 1 7.75 15.68 -20.43
C MET A 1 6.24 15.64 -20.66
N ASN A 2 5.70 14.60 -21.30
CA ASN A 2 4.25 14.53 -21.56
C ASN A 2 3.51 14.51 -20.21
N GLU A 3 2.49 15.34 -20.04
CA GLU A 3 1.75 15.53 -18.78
C GLU A 3 1.24 14.21 -18.20
N LEU A 4 0.75 13.30 -19.06
CA LEU A 4 0.37 11.93 -18.71
C LEU A 4 1.49 11.12 -18.07
N LEU A 5 2.71 11.27 -18.58
CA LEU A 5 3.89 10.57 -18.06
C LEU A 5 4.25 11.10 -16.66
N ALA A 6 4.10 12.40 -16.42
CA ALA A 6 4.34 12.99 -15.10
C ALA A 6 3.33 12.46 -14.06
N ILE A 7 2.04 12.41 -14.42
CA ILE A 7 0.99 11.84 -13.55
C ILE A 7 1.26 10.36 -13.28
N PHE A 8 1.61 9.59 -14.31
CA PHE A 8 1.96 8.18 -14.15
C PHE A 8 3.16 7.98 -13.21
N ILE A 9 4.25 8.73 -13.41
CA ILE A 9 5.44 8.66 -12.55
C ILE A 9 5.10 9.05 -11.12
N PHE A 10 4.27 10.08 -10.93
CA PHE A 10 3.81 10.51 -9.62
C PHE A 10 3.05 9.38 -8.91
N PHE A 11 2.01 8.80 -9.53
CA PHE A 11 1.27 7.67 -8.95
C PHE A 11 2.14 6.44 -8.74
N PHE A 12 3.07 6.15 -9.65
CA PHE A 12 4.04 5.08 -9.49
C PHE A 12 4.89 5.26 -8.24
N ALA A 13 5.34 6.49 -7.97
CA ALA A 13 6.13 6.79 -6.78
C ALA A 13 5.30 6.69 -5.48
N VAL A 14 4.06 7.19 -5.45
CA VAL A 14 3.26 7.22 -4.20
C VAL A 14 2.54 5.90 -3.89
N ILE A 15 2.18 5.10 -4.90
CA ILE A 15 1.61 3.75 -4.72
C ILE A 15 2.71 2.74 -4.37
N ASP A 16 3.95 2.99 -4.82
CA ASP A 16 5.11 2.12 -4.65
C ASP A 16 4.82 0.63 -4.98
N PRO A 17 4.61 0.31 -6.27
CA PRO A 17 4.40 -1.07 -6.71
C PRO A 17 5.52 -2.02 -6.31
N ILE A 18 6.75 -1.52 -6.19
CA ILE A 18 7.94 -2.31 -5.85
C ILE A 18 7.95 -2.65 -4.36
N GLY A 19 7.74 -1.66 -3.49
CA GLY A 19 7.67 -1.85 -2.04
C GLY A 19 6.48 -2.70 -1.58
N THR A 20 5.42 -2.76 -2.39
CA THR A 20 4.27 -3.66 -2.14
C THR A 20 4.62 -5.15 -2.32
N VAL A 21 5.63 -5.50 -3.14
CA VAL A 21 6.02 -6.89 -3.38
C VAL A 21 6.47 -7.61 -2.10
N PRO A 22 7.38 -7.04 -1.27
CA PRO A 22 7.69 -7.57 0.06
C PRO A 22 6.48 -7.82 0.96
N VAL A 23 5.50 -6.91 0.98
CA VAL A 23 4.25 -7.08 1.75
C VAL A 23 3.49 -8.31 1.26
N PHE A 24 3.31 -8.42 -0.05
CA PHE A 24 2.61 -9.55 -0.66
C PHE A 24 3.29 -10.89 -0.40
N ILE A 25 4.61 -10.97 -0.55
CA ILE A 25 5.37 -12.20 -0.30
C ILE A 25 5.21 -12.63 1.16
N ALA A 26 5.27 -11.67 2.09
CA ALA A 26 5.10 -11.94 3.51
C ALA A 26 3.72 -12.49 3.85
N VAL A 27 2.66 -11.82 3.40
CA VAL A 27 1.28 -12.17 3.77
C VAL A 27 0.75 -13.42 3.06
N THR A 28 1.41 -13.87 1.98
CA THR A 28 0.99 -15.06 1.22
C THR A 28 1.98 -16.22 1.30
N ARG A 29 2.96 -16.13 2.21
CA ARG A 29 3.90 -17.20 2.51
C ARG A 29 3.15 -18.46 2.95
N GLY A 30 3.57 -19.63 2.47
CA GLY A 30 2.99 -20.92 2.85
C GLY A 30 1.63 -21.23 2.22
N HIS A 31 1.04 -20.30 1.46
CA HIS A 31 -0.21 -20.51 0.75
C HIS A 31 -0.01 -20.97 -0.69
N ASP A 32 -1.02 -21.65 -1.25
CA ASP A 32 -1.03 -22.12 -2.62
C ASP A 32 -1.23 -20.98 -3.63
N GLU A 33 -0.93 -21.25 -4.91
CA GLU A 33 -1.05 -20.25 -5.97
C GLU A 33 -2.49 -19.74 -6.16
N LYS A 34 -3.51 -20.57 -5.88
CA LYS A 34 -4.91 -20.16 -5.98
C LYS A 34 -5.26 -19.13 -4.91
N PHE A 35 -4.83 -19.34 -3.66
CA PHE A 35 -4.99 -18.36 -2.60
C PHE A 35 -4.27 -17.05 -2.92
N LYS A 36 -3.00 -17.14 -3.34
CA LYS A 36 -2.20 -15.98 -3.76
C LYS A 36 -2.91 -15.14 -4.81
N ARG A 37 -3.40 -15.75 -5.89
CA ARG A 37 -4.15 -15.03 -6.94
C ARG A 37 -5.40 -14.36 -6.41
N LYS A 38 -6.18 -15.02 -5.54
CA LYS A 38 -7.36 -14.42 -4.91
C LYS A 38 -6.98 -13.19 -4.07
N VAL A 39 -5.91 -13.27 -3.29
CA VAL A 39 -5.41 -12.15 -2.49
C VAL A 39 -5.01 -10.98 -3.39
N ILE A 40 -4.27 -11.24 -4.48
CA ILE A 40 -3.83 -10.20 -5.43
C ILE A 40 -5.03 -9.45 -6.02
N PHE A 41 -5.98 -10.16 -6.63
CA PHE A 41 -7.13 -9.52 -7.28
C PHE A 41 -7.99 -8.75 -6.27
N LYS A 42 -8.20 -9.30 -5.08
CA LYS A 42 -8.94 -8.62 -4.02
C LYS A 42 -8.20 -7.39 -3.53
N ALA A 43 -6.89 -7.47 -3.30
CA ALA A 43 -6.12 -6.35 -2.78
C ALA A 43 -6.11 -5.19 -3.77
N VAL A 44 -5.83 -5.46 -5.05
CA VAL A 44 -5.86 -4.44 -6.11
C VAL A 44 -7.26 -3.84 -6.27
N ALA A 45 -8.32 -4.66 -6.23
CA ALA A 45 -9.70 -4.18 -6.32
C ALA A 45 -10.09 -3.30 -5.12
N VAL A 46 -9.74 -3.71 -3.90
CA VAL A 46 -9.99 -2.93 -2.68
C VAL A 46 -9.21 -1.61 -2.74
N SER A 47 -7.93 -1.63 -3.13
CA SER A 47 -7.13 -0.41 -3.29
C SER A 47 -7.69 0.52 -4.35
N ALA A 48 -8.14 -0.02 -5.50
CA ALA A 48 -8.79 0.77 -6.53
C ALA A 48 -10.07 1.44 -6.00
N LEU A 49 -10.92 0.70 -5.28
CA LEU A 49 -12.14 1.24 -4.67
C LEU A 49 -11.81 2.36 -3.68
N VAL A 50 -10.84 2.13 -2.80
CA VAL A 50 -10.40 3.11 -1.80
C VAL A 50 -9.85 4.37 -2.47
N LEU A 51 -8.96 4.23 -3.46
CA LEU A 51 -8.38 5.39 -4.14
C LEU A 51 -9.41 6.15 -4.97
N LEU A 52 -10.32 5.47 -5.67
CA LEU A 52 -11.44 6.10 -6.39
C LEU A 52 -12.40 6.81 -5.43
N PHE A 53 -12.62 6.25 -4.24
CA PHE A 53 -13.37 6.92 -3.20
C PHE A 53 -12.68 8.24 -2.78
N PHE A 54 -11.36 8.25 -2.62
CA PHE A 54 -10.62 9.49 -2.33
C PHE A 54 -10.62 10.49 -3.49
N VAL A 55 -10.61 10.04 -4.75
CA VAL A 55 -10.77 10.93 -5.92
C VAL A 55 -12.08 11.72 -5.83
N VAL A 56 -13.19 11.06 -5.50
CA VAL A 56 -14.53 11.68 -5.51
C VAL A 56 -14.86 12.40 -4.19
N ALA A 57 -14.56 11.75 -3.06
CA ALA A 57 -14.98 12.20 -1.73
C ALA A 57 -13.85 12.83 -0.91
N GLY A 58 -12.59 12.68 -1.32
CA GLY A 58 -11.45 13.03 -0.48
C GLY A 58 -11.36 14.52 -0.18
N GLU A 59 -11.63 15.41 -1.14
CA GLU A 59 -11.64 16.85 -0.89
C GLU A 59 -12.70 17.24 0.16
N LEU A 60 -13.91 16.70 0.05
CA LEU A 60 -14.99 16.94 1.02
C LEU A 60 -14.64 16.38 2.40
N LEU A 61 -14.06 15.17 2.44
CA LEU A 61 -13.74 14.47 3.67
C LEU A 61 -12.62 15.17 4.44
N LEU A 62 -11.60 15.67 3.74
CA LEU A 62 -10.50 16.43 4.34
C LEU A 62 -10.98 17.79 4.88
N ASN A 63 -11.82 18.49 4.12
CA ASN A 63 -12.38 19.77 4.55
C ASN A 63 -13.36 19.61 5.73
N ALA A 64 -14.11 18.50 5.80
CA ALA A 64 -15.09 18.26 6.85
C ALA A 64 -14.45 17.83 8.19
N ILE A 65 -13.36 17.05 8.14
CA ILE A 65 -12.81 16.41 9.33
C ILE A 65 -11.68 17.25 9.98
N ASN A 66 -11.17 18.30 9.31
CA ASN A 66 -10.05 19.14 9.78
C ASN A 66 -8.81 18.34 10.23
N ILE A 67 -8.67 17.09 9.77
CA ILE A 67 -7.50 16.26 10.05
C ILE A 67 -6.50 16.48 8.92
N PRO A 68 -5.25 16.90 9.24
CA PRO A 68 -4.23 17.06 8.23
C PRO A 68 -3.87 15.70 7.65
N LEU A 69 -3.64 15.65 6.34
CA LEU A 69 -3.19 14.45 5.62
C LEU A 69 -1.89 13.86 6.21
N SER A 70 -1.03 14.72 6.75
CA SER A 70 0.17 14.33 7.48
C SER A 70 -0.14 13.38 8.63
N ALA A 71 -1.25 13.59 9.35
CA ALA A 71 -1.68 12.72 10.44
C ALA A 71 -2.18 11.35 9.92
N PHE A 72 -2.90 11.31 8.79
CA PHE A 72 -3.26 10.06 8.12
C PHE A 72 -2.02 9.27 7.68
N GLN A 73 -1.01 9.97 7.16
CA GLN A 73 0.26 9.38 6.77
C GLN A 73 1.03 8.77 7.95
N ILE A 74 1.13 9.51 9.06
CA ILE A 74 1.74 9.00 10.30
C ILE A 74 0.97 7.78 10.81
N ALA A 75 -0.37 7.84 10.87
CA ALA A 75 -1.19 6.73 11.34
C ALA A 75 -1.06 5.47 10.48
N GLY A 76 -1.15 5.61 9.15
CA GLY A 76 -0.95 4.49 8.22
C GLY A 76 0.47 3.91 8.29
N GLY A 77 1.47 4.78 8.48
CA GLY A 77 2.85 4.37 8.74
C GLY A 77 2.99 3.58 10.05
N ILE A 78 2.37 4.03 11.14
CA ILE A 78 2.37 3.30 12.43
C ILE A 78 1.72 1.92 12.27
N VAL A 79 0.58 1.84 11.58
CA VAL A 79 -0.11 0.57 11.33
C VAL A 79 0.78 -0.40 10.54
N LEU A 80 1.45 0.09 9.49
CA LEU A 80 2.40 -0.71 8.72
C LEU A 80 3.63 -1.12 9.55
N LEU A 81 4.11 -0.23 10.43
CA LEU A 81 5.23 -0.51 11.33
C LEU A 81 4.87 -1.63 12.30
N LEU A 82 3.70 -1.57 12.93
CA LEU A 82 3.22 -2.61 13.84
C LEU A 82 3.12 -3.97 13.14
N PHE A 83 2.63 -3.99 11.91
CA PHE A 83 2.63 -5.20 11.08
C PHE A 83 4.06 -5.70 10.77
N ALA A 84 4.96 -4.81 10.40
CA ALA A 84 6.36 -5.17 10.14
C ALA A 84 7.06 -5.75 11.38
N LEU A 85 6.81 -5.17 12.56
CA LEU A 85 7.34 -5.66 13.84
C LEU A 85 6.79 -7.04 14.20
N SER A 86 5.51 -7.34 13.92
CA SER A 86 4.94 -8.67 14.17
C SER A 86 5.64 -9.75 13.33
N MET A 87 6.13 -9.41 12.14
CA MET A 87 6.92 -10.32 11.31
C MET A 87 8.36 -10.52 11.80
N ILE A 88 8.97 -9.49 12.39
CA ILE A 88 10.34 -9.54 12.93
C ILE A 88 10.37 -10.36 14.21
N PHE A 89 9.46 -10.08 15.14
CA PHE A 89 9.44 -10.72 16.45
C PHE A 89 8.66 -12.04 16.45
N GLY A 90 7.86 -12.30 15.42
CA GLY A 90 6.86 -13.36 15.42
C GLY A 90 5.61 -12.91 16.17
N GLU A 91 4.45 -13.41 15.75
CA GLU A 91 3.22 -13.14 16.48
C GLU A 91 3.23 -13.85 17.84
N SER A 92 3.08 -13.09 18.93
CA SER A 92 2.68 -13.63 20.23
C SER A 92 1.19 -14.01 20.21
N LYS A 93 0.72 -14.71 19.18
CA LYS A 93 -0.68 -15.14 19.13
C LYS A 93 -0.84 -16.44 19.92
N PRO A 94 -1.85 -16.54 20.81
CA PRO A 94 -2.24 -17.82 21.39
C PRO A 94 -2.57 -18.81 20.27
N GLU A 95 -2.19 -20.08 20.43
CA GLU A 95 -2.39 -21.16 19.45
C GLU A 95 -3.84 -21.30 18.92
N SER A 96 -4.83 -20.69 19.60
CA SER A 96 -6.24 -20.69 19.22
C SER A 96 -6.58 -19.83 17.98
N GLU A 97 -5.83 -18.76 17.68
CA GLU A 97 -6.05 -17.95 16.45
C GLU A 97 -5.32 -18.53 15.23
N ILE A 98 -4.29 -19.35 15.46
CA ILE A 98 -3.50 -20.01 14.40
C ILE A 98 -4.33 -21.10 13.67
N LYS A 99 -5.45 -21.54 14.25
CA LYS A 99 -6.31 -22.60 13.68
C LYS A 99 -7.30 -22.11 12.61
N SER A 100 -7.55 -20.80 12.50
CA SER A 100 -8.26 -20.26 11.34
C SER A 100 -7.25 -19.94 10.24
N LEU A 101 -7.26 -20.73 9.15
CA LEU A 101 -6.56 -20.34 7.92
C LEU A 101 -6.96 -18.89 7.60
N PRO A 102 -6.00 -17.94 7.48
CA PRO A 102 -6.33 -16.54 7.26
C PRO A 102 -7.20 -16.43 6.00
N ASN A 103 -8.31 -15.71 6.13
CA ASN A 103 -9.23 -15.53 5.02
C ASN A 103 -8.52 -14.68 3.95
N SER A 104 -8.51 -15.15 2.71
CA SER A 104 -8.01 -14.38 1.56
C SER A 104 -8.51 -12.94 1.48
N THR A 105 -9.70 -12.66 2.02
CA THR A 105 -10.24 -11.30 2.11
C THR A 105 -9.49 -10.46 3.14
N GLU A 106 -9.26 -10.98 4.34
CA GLU A 106 -8.58 -10.27 5.41
C GLU A 106 -7.13 -9.97 5.01
N THR A 107 -6.41 -10.98 4.51
CA THR A 107 -5.05 -10.86 3.97
C THR A 107 -4.94 -9.85 2.82
N ALA A 108 -5.99 -9.77 1.99
CA ALA A 108 -6.04 -8.82 0.89
C ALA A 108 -6.29 -7.39 1.37
N ILE A 109 -7.20 -7.20 2.33
CA ILE A 109 -7.55 -5.87 2.85
C ILE A 109 -6.40 -5.32 3.68
N PHE A 110 -5.94 -6.10 4.67
CA PHE A 110 -4.93 -5.69 5.62
C PHE A 110 -3.76 -6.68 5.63
N PRO A 111 -2.50 -6.22 5.55
CA PRO A 111 -2.02 -4.84 5.31
C PRO A 111 -1.86 -4.49 3.81
N LEU A 112 -2.23 -5.41 2.89
CA LEU A 112 -1.85 -5.30 1.48
C LEU A 112 -2.61 -4.20 0.73
N ALA A 113 -3.94 -4.18 0.79
CA ALA A 113 -4.70 -3.09 0.17
C ALA A 113 -4.54 -1.78 0.93
N ILE A 114 -4.67 -1.84 2.26
CA ILE A 114 -4.45 -0.74 3.21
C ILE A 114 -3.55 -1.28 4.33
N PRO A 115 -2.43 -0.63 4.67
CA PRO A 115 -1.95 0.66 4.15
C PRO A 115 -0.91 0.56 3.03
N SER A 116 -0.61 -0.63 2.48
CA SER A 116 0.50 -0.77 1.51
C SER A 116 0.20 -0.10 0.15
N ILE A 117 -0.78 -0.61 -0.62
CA ILE A 117 -1.06 -0.10 -1.98
C ILE A 117 -1.82 1.24 -1.91
N ALA A 118 -2.94 1.27 -1.21
CA ALA A 118 -3.68 2.51 -0.92
C ALA A 118 -3.03 3.19 0.28
N SER A 119 -1.76 3.57 0.10
CA SER A 119 -1.00 4.31 1.11
C SER A 119 -1.63 5.69 1.32
N PRO A 120 -1.43 6.32 2.48
CA PRO A 120 -1.87 7.70 2.69
C PRO A 120 -1.28 8.68 1.65
N GLY A 121 -0.07 8.41 1.15
CA GLY A 121 0.53 9.18 0.06
C GLY A 121 -0.20 9.00 -1.26
N ALA A 122 -0.64 7.78 -1.58
CA ALA A 122 -1.47 7.51 -2.75
C ALA A 122 -2.87 8.13 -2.63
N MET A 123 -3.48 8.09 -1.43
CA MET A 123 -4.75 8.77 -1.15
C MET A 123 -4.62 10.29 -1.31
N LEU A 124 -3.56 10.89 -0.74
CA LEU A 124 -3.23 12.30 -0.91
C LEU A 124 -3.06 12.65 -2.39
N GLY A 125 -2.25 11.87 -3.11
CA GLY A 125 -1.99 12.07 -4.52
C GLY A 125 -3.26 11.99 -5.36
N ALA A 126 -4.15 11.05 -5.03
CA ALA A 126 -5.47 10.94 -5.64
C ALA A 126 -6.28 12.24 -5.43
N VAL A 127 -6.37 12.77 -4.21
CA VAL A 127 -7.11 14.01 -3.94
C VAL A 127 -6.48 15.22 -4.63
N LEU A 128 -5.16 15.40 -4.51
CA LEU A 128 -4.47 16.58 -5.01
C LEU A 128 -4.49 16.67 -6.53
N MET A 129 -4.38 15.53 -7.22
CA MET A 129 -4.38 15.47 -8.68
C MET A 129 -5.81 15.45 -9.28
N THR A 130 -6.86 15.54 -8.44
CA THR A 130 -8.27 15.57 -8.87
C THR A 130 -9.11 16.64 -8.17
N ARG A 131 -8.50 17.68 -7.60
CA ARG A 131 -9.24 18.76 -6.92
C ARG A 131 -10.23 19.45 -7.86
N ASN A 132 -11.47 19.65 -7.40
CA ASN A 132 -12.53 20.24 -8.23
C ASN A 132 -12.28 21.71 -8.58
N THR A 133 -11.47 22.41 -7.77
CA THR A 133 -11.13 23.83 -8.00
C THR A 133 -10.06 24.02 -9.08
N GLU A 134 -9.27 22.98 -9.37
CA GLU A 134 -8.09 23.07 -10.24
C GLU A 134 -8.24 22.25 -11.52
N TYR A 135 -9.03 21.15 -11.49
CA TYR A 135 -9.14 20.21 -12.60
C TYR A 135 -10.58 20.02 -13.07
N THR A 136 -10.76 19.98 -14.39
CA THR A 136 -12.01 19.63 -15.06
C THR A 136 -12.35 18.14 -14.90
N TRP A 137 -13.61 17.76 -15.07
CA TRP A 137 -14.05 16.37 -15.04
C TRP A 137 -13.29 15.47 -16.04
N VAL A 138 -12.86 16.01 -17.18
CA VAL A 138 -12.07 15.27 -18.18
C VAL A 138 -10.67 15.00 -17.66
N GLU A 139 -10.02 15.99 -17.05
CA GLU A 139 -8.68 15.83 -16.45
C GLU A 139 -8.72 14.86 -15.27
N GLN A 140 -9.76 14.90 -14.44
CA GLN A 140 -9.95 13.94 -13.35
C GLN A 140 -10.10 12.50 -13.86
N LEU A 141 -10.82 12.30 -14.97
CA LEU A 141 -10.93 10.99 -15.61
C LEU A 141 -9.58 10.51 -16.16
N ILE A 142 -8.80 11.41 -16.78
CA ILE A 142 -7.45 11.11 -17.26
C ILE A 142 -6.54 10.72 -16.09
N THR A 143 -6.50 11.52 -15.03
CA THR A 143 -5.73 11.23 -13.82
C THR A 143 -6.12 9.88 -13.21
N SER A 144 -7.42 9.63 -13.05
CA SER A 144 -7.93 8.35 -12.54
C SER A 144 -7.52 7.18 -13.44
N SER A 145 -7.53 7.35 -14.76
CA SER A 145 -7.09 6.32 -15.70
C SER A 145 -5.59 5.99 -15.55
N MET A 146 -4.74 6.99 -15.30
CA MET A 146 -3.31 6.78 -15.06
C MET A 146 -3.08 6.08 -13.72
N MET A 147 -3.81 6.46 -12.67
CA MET A 147 -3.79 5.77 -11.39
C MET A 147 -4.18 4.28 -11.53
N ILE A 148 -5.25 3.98 -12.26
CA ILE A 148 -5.66 2.60 -12.57
C ILE A 148 -4.59 1.87 -13.38
N ALA A 149 -3.91 2.54 -14.33
CA ALA A 149 -2.80 1.94 -15.07
C ALA A 149 -1.65 1.54 -14.14
N VAL A 150 -1.30 2.36 -13.14
CA VAL A 150 -0.30 2.01 -12.12
C VAL A 150 -0.77 0.81 -11.28
N LEU A 151 -2.04 0.74 -10.89
CA LEU A 151 -2.59 -0.46 -10.23
C LEU A 151 -2.53 -1.70 -11.11
N GLY A 152 -2.63 -1.54 -12.44
CA GLY A 152 -2.34 -2.59 -13.41
C GLY A 152 -0.89 -3.08 -13.32
N VAL A 153 0.07 -2.18 -13.15
CA VAL A 153 1.49 -2.53 -12.91
C VAL A 153 1.65 -3.28 -11.59
N VAL A 154 1.00 -2.83 -10.51
CA VAL A 154 0.98 -3.56 -9.23
C VAL A 154 0.48 -4.98 -9.43
N LEU A 155 -0.67 -5.15 -10.11
CA LEU A 155 -1.24 -6.46 -10.41
C LEU A 155 -0.24 -7.36 -11.14
N VAL A 156 0.42 -6.86 -12.18
CA VAL A 156 1.43 -7.62 -12.94
C VAL A 156 2.61 -8.01 -12.05
N LEU A 157 3.16 -7.07 -11.27
CA LEU A 157 4.30 -7.34 -10.38
C LEU A 157 3.95 -8.39 -9.32
N LEU A 158 2.76 -8.31 -8.72
CA LEU A 158 2.32 -9.30 -7.74
C LEU A 158 2.08 -10.68 -8.36
N LEU A 159 1.54 -10.74 -9.58
CA LEU A 159 1.40 -11.99 -10.32
C LEU A 159 2.78 -12.60 -10.64
N LEU A 160 3.76 -11.80 -11.03
CA LEU A 160 5.14 -12.26 -11.22
C LEU A 160 5.73 -12.76 -9.90
N ALA A 161 5.49 -12.04 -8.79
CA ALA A 161 5.95 -12.41 -7.45
C ALA A 161 5.38 -13.75 -6.97
N THR A 162 4.23 -14.22 -7.48
CA THR A 162 3.70 -15.55 -7.11
C THR A 162 4.67 -16.70 -7.43
N HIS A 163 5.51 -16.54 -8.45
CA HIS A 163 6.45 -17.57 -8.93
C HIS A 163 7.72 -17.65 -8.08
N VAL A 164 7.92 -16.73 -7.13
CA VAL A 164 9.13 -16.66 -6.30
C VAL A 164 9.21 -17.80 -5.27
N HIS A 165 8.17 -18.63 -5.12
CA HIS A 165 8.12 -19.65 -4.06
C HIS A 165 7.76 -21.06 -4.52
N LYS A 166 8.79 -21.91 -4.64
CA LYS A 166 8.69 -23.37 -4.53
C LYS A 166 9.90 -24.05 -3.84
N LEU A 167 10.89 -23.28 -3.35
CA LEU A 167 12.19 -23.83 -2.91
C LEU A 167 12.53 -23.61 -1.43
N ILE A 168 11.67 -22.91 -0.67
CA ILE A 168 12.03 -22.42 0.67
C ILE A 168 11.20 -23.17 1.71
N GLY A 169 11.83 -24.09 2.45
CA GLY A 169 11.21 -24.79 3.57
C GLY A 169 10.94 -23.88 4.78
N ASP A 170 10.31 -24.43 5.83
CA ASP A 170 9.79 -23.66 6.97
C ASP A 170 10.82 -22.75 7.65
N SER A 171 12.05 -23.24 7.83
CA SER A 171 13.15 -22.48 8.43
C SER A 171 13.61 -21.31 7.56
N GLY A 172 13.79 -21.53 6.25
CA GLY A 172 14.17 -20.46 5.32
C GLY A 172 13.08 -19.41 5.18
N ALA A 173 11.83 -19.85 5.27
CA ALA A 173 10.70 -18.95 5.14
C ALA A 173 10.60 -18.05 6.40
N SER A 174 11.02 -18.52 7.58
CA SER A 174 11.12 -17.72 8.81
C SER A 174 12.16 -16.60 8.68
N ILE A 175 13.32 -16.91 8.10
CA ILE A 175 14.37 -15.91 7.83
C ILE A 175 13.86 -14.85 6.86
N ILE A 176 13.22 -15.27 5.76
CA ILE A 176 12.64 -14.34 4.78
C ILE A 176 11.60 -13.44 5.43
N SER A 177 10.73 -13.98 6.29
CA SER A 177 9.76 -13.18 7.03
C SER A 177 10.41 -12.08 7.85
N ARG A 178 11.51 -12.37 8.54
CA ARG A 178 12.25 -11.38 9.33
C ARG A 178 12.91 -10.32 8.44
N ILE A 179 13.49 -10.73 7.30
CA ILE A 179 14.08 -9.79 6.33
C ILE A 179 13.01 -8.88 5.73
N MET A 180 11.88 -9.43 5.29
CA MET A 180 10.76 -8.64 4.78
C MET A 180 10.24 -7.70 5.87
N GLY A 181 10.12 -8.16 7.12
CA GLY A 181 9.74 -7.33 8.25
C GLY A 181 10.67 -6.12 8.42
N LEU A 182 11.99 -6.31 8.34
CA LEU A 182 12.95 -5.20 8.38
C LEU A 182 12.77 -4.21 7.22
N ILE A 183 12.51 -4.70 6.00
CA ILE A 183 12.23 -3.86 4.83
C ILE A 183 10.94 -3.05 5.06
N LEU A 184 9.87 -3.70 5.52
CA LEU A 184 8.59 -3.03 5.77
C LEU A 184 8.67 -2.02 6.92
N SER A 185 9.45 -2.29 7.96
CA SER A 185 9.73 -1.31 9.01
C SER A 185 10.40 -0.07 8.43
N SER A 186 11.33 -0.22 7.49
CA SER A 186 11.97 0.91 6.82
C SER A 186 10.99 1.73 5.97
N VAL A 187 10.11 1.07 5.21
CA VAL A 187 9.03 1.74 4.44
C VAL A 187 8.08 2.49 5.39
N ALA A 188 7.67 1.84 6.47
CA ALA A 188 6.79 2.42 7.47
C ALA A 188 7.40 3.65 8.16
N VAL A 189 8.67 3.57 8.57
CA VAL A 189 9.41 4.69 9.17
C VAL A 189 9.55 5.83 8.17
N THR A 190 9.83 5.54 6.90
CA THR A 190 9.89 6.56 5.84
C THR A 190 8.57 7.32 5.70
N ASN A 191 7.44 6.59 5.73
CA ASN A 191 6.10 7.21 5.72
C ASN A 191 5.84 8.07 6.96
N ILE A 192 6.22 7.60 8.16
CA ILE A 192 6.09 8.37 9.40
C ILE A 192 6.91 9.66 9.34
N LEU A 193 8.18 9.57 8.95
CA LEU A 193 9.07 10.72 8.85
C LEU A 193 8.60 11.71 7.79
N GLY A 194 8.14 11.24 6.64
CA GLY A 194 7.53 12.08 5.60
C GLY A 194 6.30 12.82 6.11
N GLY A 195 5.42 12.12 6.85
CA GLY A 195 4.25 12.73 7.49
C GLY A 195 4.63 13.77 8.54
N ILE A 196 5.62 13.50 9.40
CA ILE A 196 6.14 14.46 10.39
C ILE A 196 6.70 15.70 9.69
N ALA A 197 7.52 15.51 8.67
CA ALA A 197 8.13 16.62 7.95
C ALA A 197 7.08 17.49 7.26
N HIS A 198 6.07 16.88 6.61
CA HIS A 198 4.96 17.62 6.02
C HIS A 198 4.12 18.36 7.08
N TYR A 199 3.93 17.78 8.27
CA TYR A 199 3.21 18.43 9.37
C TYR A 199 3.92 19.69 9.89
N PHE A 200 5.25 19.66 10.00
CA PHE A 200 6.05 20.78 10.49
C PHE A 200 6.60 21.70 9.38
N GLY A 201 6.31 21.42 8.10
CA GLY A 201 6.82 22.21 6.97
C GLY A 201 8.34 22.09 6.78
N LEU A 202 8.94 20.97 7.16
CA LEU A 202 10.38 20.72 7.04
C LEU A 202 10.73 20.31 5.61
N ALA A 203 11.84 20.82 5.08
CA ALA A 203 12.38 20.36 3.80
C ALA A 203 12.89 18.93 3.96
N VAL A 204 12.16 17.97 3.39
CA VAL A 204 12.62 16.57 3.31
C VAL A 204 13.72 16.52 2.25
N ALA A 205 14.94 16.14 2.63
CA ALA A 205 15.99 15.89 1.66
C ALA A 205 15.52 14.77 0.70
N PRO A 206 15.64 14.94 -0.64
CA PRO A 206 15.41 13.83 -1.54
C PRO A 206 16.49 12.78 -1.27
N LEU A 207 16.05 11.54 -0.98
CA LEU A 207 16.94 10.37 -0.95
C LEU A 207 17.51 10.12 -2.36
#